data_AF-A0A0E3K2X3-F1
#
_entry.id   AF-A0A0E3K2X3-F1
#
_cell.length_a   1.000
_cell.length_b   1.000
_cell.length_c   1.000
_cell.angle_alpha   90.00
_cell.angle_beta   90.00
_cell.angle_gamma   90.00
#
_symmetry.space_group_name_H-M   'P 1'
#
loop_
_entity.id
_entity.type
_entity.pdbx_description
1 polymer ?
#
loop_
_entity_poly.entity_id
_entity_poly.type
_entity_poly.pdbx_seq_one_letter_code
_entity_poly.pdbx_strand_id
1 'polypeptide(L)'
;MGKEQGVGSSSEGKLKRELGLAAATAIVVGNIIGSGIFMAPASLARASNPKTAILAWTITAIGSLLIALSFGNMGAAMPKTGGPIVYTRAAFGDFAGFLIAWTYWIATWVGNATIITAFMSYFVYFVPQANTPVIAFLVTSAVL
;
A
#
# COMPACT_ATOMS: atom_id res chain seq x y z
N MET A 1 18.81 -54.09 -11.38
CA MET A 1 17.36 -53.81 -11.59
C MET A 1 16.95 -52.88 -10.47
N GLY A 2 16.70 -51.60 -10.79
CA GLY A 2 16.45 -50.54 -9.80
C GLY A 2 16.92 -49.18 -10.34
N LYS A 3 16.25 -48.70 -11.39
CA LYS A 3 16.48 -47.35 -11.94
C LYS A 3 15.91 -46.34 -10.96
N GLU A 4 16.76 -45.46 -10.42
CA GLU A 4 16.34 -44.17 -9.89
C GLU A 4 15.68 -43.40 -11.03
N GLN A 5 14.35 -43.33 -10.99
CA GLN A 5 13.59 -42.48 -11.89
C GLN A 5 13.71 -41.05 -11.35
N GLY A 6 14.40 -40.21 -12.12
CA GLY A 6 14.45 -38.77 -11.90
C GLY A 6 13.04 -38.21 -11.82
N VAL A 7 12.73 -37.63 -10.66
CA VAL A 7 11.57 -36.77 -10.47
C VAL A 7 11.72 -35.62 -11.47
N GLY A 8 10.85 -35.63 -12.48
CA GLY A 8 10.81 -34.60 -13.51
C GLY A 8 10.67 -33.22 -12.88
N SER A 9 11.58 -32.31 -13.23
CA SER A 9 11.45 -30.90 -12.92
C SER A 9 10.14 -30.40 -13.53
N SER A 10 9.14 -30.16 -12.69
CA SER A 10 7.95 -29.39 -13.07
C SER A 10 8.43 -28.09 -13.70
N SER A 11 8.02 -27.82 -14.93
CA SER A 11 8.26 -26.55 -15.61
C SER A 11 7.60 -25.43 -14.80
N GLU A 12 8.34 -24.82 -13.88
CA GLU A 12 7.92 -23.58 -13.23
C GLU A 12 7.71 -22.53 -14.32
N GLY A 13 6.47 -22.11 -14.52
CA GLY A 13 6.12 -21.03 -15.41
C GLY A 13 6.80 -19.74 -14.92
N LYS A 14 7.96 -19.40 -15.48
CA LYS A 14 8.63 -18.13 -15.21
C LYS A 14 7.74 -16.99 -15.71
N LEU A 15 7.38 -16.08 -14.81
CA LEU A 15 6.66 -14.85 -15.16
C LEU A 15 7.46 -14.05 -16.19
N LYS A 16 6.76 -13.52 -17.21
CA LYS A 16 7.39 -12.67 -18.23
C LYS A 16 7.77 -11.32 -17.61
N ARG A 17 9.01 -10.87 -17.85
CA ARG A 17 9.52 -9.57 -17.36
C ARG A 17 9.15 -8.44 -18.33
N GLU A 18 7.85 -8.17 -18.47
CA GLU A 18 7.33 -7.16 -19.41
C GLU A 18 7.03 -5.81 -18.73
N LEU A 19 7.06 -5.75 -17.39
CA LEU A 19 6.76 -4.53 -16.65
C LEU A 19 7.93 -3.53 -16.74
N GLY A 20 7.79 -2.56 -17.64
CA GLY A 20 8.72 -1.43 -17.78
C GLY A 20 8.50 -0.32 -16.75
N LEU A 21 9.39 0.68 -16.75
CA LEU A 21 9.36 1.80 -15.78
C LEU A 21 8.02 2.53 -15.78
N ALA A 22 7.47 2.86 -16.96
CA ALA A 22 6.20 3.60 -17.06
C ALA A 22 5.04 2.82 -16.43
N ALA A 23 4.94 1.52 -16.71
CA ALA A 23 3.91 0.66 -16.15
C ALA A 23 4.08 0.47 -14.63
N ALA A 24 5.32 0.27 -14.16
CA ALA A 24 5.62 0.18 -12.74
C ALA A 24 5.26 1.49 -11.99
N THR A 25 5.63 2.65 -12.54
CA THR A 25 5.29 3.95 -11.97
C THR A 25 3.78 4.16 -11.96
N ALA A 26 3.06 3.82 -13.03
CA ALA A 26 1.61 3.95 -13.08
C ALA A 26 0.90 3.09 -12.01
N ILE A 27 1.38 1.87 -11.78
CA ILE A 27 0.86 0.99 -10.71
C ILE A 27 1.09 1.64 -9.33
N VAL A 28 2.29 2.15 -9.07
CA VAL A 28 2.60 2.79 -7.79
C VAL A 28 1.77 4.05 -7.58
N VAL A 29 1.65 4.91 -8.60
CA VAL A 29 0.82 6.12 -8.55
C VAL A 29 -0.65 5.77 -8.32
N GLY A 30 -1.18 4.76 -9.02
CA GLY A 30 -2.55 4.28 -8.83
C GLY A 30 -2.81 3.73 -7.42
N ASN A 31 -1.81 3.08 -6.81
CA ASN A 31 -1.91 2.60 -5.43
C ASN A 31 -1.81 3.73 -4.38
N ILE A 32 -1.13 4.83 -4.68
CA ILE A 32 -0.95 5.97 -3.76
C ILE A 32 -2.15 6.92 -3.81
N ILE A 33 -2.68 7.19 -5.01
CA ILE A 33 -3.80 8.12 -5.20
C ILE A 33 -5.11 7.44 -4.80
N GLY A 34 -5.60 7.77 -3.61
CA GLY A 34 -6.92 7.36 -3.11
C GLY A 34 -7.70 8.52 -2.52
N SER A 35 -8.61 8.23 -1.59
CA SER A 35 -9.40 9.25 -0.88
C SER A 35 -8.56 10.26 -0.08
N GLY A 36 -7.37 9.84 0.38
CA GLY A 36 -6.49 10.66 1.21
C GLY A 36 -6.14 12.01 0.60
N ILE A 37 -5.87 12.08 -0.72
CA ILE A 37 -5.47 13.35 -1.36
C ILE A 37 -6.62 14.37 -1.44
N PHE A 38 -7.86 13.91 -1.42
CA PHE A 38 -9.04 14.78 -1.48
C PHE A 38 -9.49 15.22 -0.07
N MET A 39 -9.32 14.36 0.94
CA MET A 39 -9.75 14.64 2.32
C MET A 39 -8.67 15.31 3.17
N ALA A 40 -7.40 14.93 3.00
CA ALA A 40 -6.31 15.37 3.87
C ALA A 40 -6.01 16.88 3.72
N PRO A 41 -5.91 17.46 2.51
CA PRO A 41 -5.69 18.90 2.38
C PRO A 41 -6.83 19.71 2.99
N ALA A 42 -8.08 19.31 2.74
CA ALA A 42 -9.26 19.99 3.27
C ALA A 42 -9.32 19.91 4.81
N SER A 43 -8.97 18.76 5.40
CA SER A 43 -8.92 18.60 6.86
C SER A 43 -7.77 19.41 7.48
N LEU A 44 -6.60 19.41 6.86
CA LEU A 44 -5.46 20.19 7.33
C LEU A 44 -5.71 21.71 7.22
N ALA A 45 -6.35 22.16 6.15
CA ALA A 45 -6.71 23.57 5.95
C ALA A 45 -7.79 24.04 6.95
N ARG A 46 -8.68 23.13 7.43
CA ARG A 46 -9.62 23.45 8.50
C ARG A 46 -8.96 23.52 9.88
N ALA A 47 -7.94 22.69 10.10
CA ALA A 47 -7.24 22.60 11.39
C ALA A 47 -6.08 23.60 11.53
N SER A 48 -5.62 24.23 10.44
CA SER A 48 -4.43 25.09 10.44
C SER A 48 -4.57 26.27 9.48
N ASN A 49 -3.73 27.30 9.67
CA ASN A 49 -3.66 28.41 8.72
C ASN A 49 -2.94 27.97 7.41
N PRO A 50 -3.16 28.68 6.28
CA PRO A 50 -2.59 28.29 4.99
C PRO A 50 -1.06 28.14 4.98
N LYS A 51 -0.34 29.00 5.73
CA LYS A 51 1.13 28.97 5.79
C LYS A 51 1.62 27.69 6.47
N THR A 52 1.02 27.33 7.59
CA THR A 52 1.35 26.09 8.32
C THR A 52 0.96 24.85 7.52
N ALA A 53 -0.18 24.87 6.82
CA ALA A 53 -0.61 23.75 5.97
C ALA A 53 0.39 23.48 4.83
N ILE A 54 0.82 24.53 4.11
CA ILE A 54 1.82 24.40 3.03
C ILE A 54 3.16 23.91 3.57
N LEU A 55 3.60 24.43 4.71
CA LEU A 55 4.86 23.99 5.33
C LEU A 55 4.79 22.51 5.73
N ALA A 56 3.70 22.07 6.35
CA ALA A 56 3.49 20.67 6.71
C ALA A 56 3.53 19.76 5.47
N TRP A 57 2.82 20.12 4.40
CA TRP A 57 2.84 19.38 3.14
C TRP A 57 4.24 19.30 2.53
N THR A 58 5.00 20.40 2.57
CA THR A 58 6.37 20.45 2.04
C THR A 58 7.27 19.49 2.81
N ILE A 59 7.21 19.51 4.15
CA ILE A 59 7.99 18.60 5.00
C ILE A 59 7.61 17.15 4.72
N THR A 60 6.31 16.84 4.64
CA THR A 60 5.84 15.48 4.33
C THR A 60 6.30 15.01 2.94
N ALA A 61 6.28 15.90 1.94
CA ALA A 61 6.74 15.58 0.58
C ALA A 61 8.25 15.26 0.56
N ILE A 62 9.06 16.08 1.23
CA ILE A 62 10.51 15.85 1.34
C ILE A 62 10.78 14.53 2.07
N GLY A 63 10.15 14.29 3.22
CA GLY A 63 10.31 13.05 3.97
C GLY A 63 9.93 11.82 3.15
N SER A 64 8.82 11.88 2.42
CA SER A 64 8.36 10.80 1.54
C SER A 64 9.34 10.54 0.40
N LEU A 65 9.94 11.59 -0.19
CA LEU A 65 10.95 11.47 -1.23
C LEU A 65 12.22 10.76 -0.70
N LEU A 66 12.68 11.10 0.50
CA LEU A 66 13.84 10.44 1.11
C LEU A 66 13.58 8.94 1.36
N ILE A 67 12.38 8.59 1.80
CA ILE A 67 11.96 7.19 1.97
C ILE A 67 11.91 6.48 0.62
N ALA A 68 11.33 7.10 -0.41
CA ALA A 68 11.24 6.54 -1.75
C ALA A 68 12.63 6.28 -2.37
N LEU A 69 13.57 7.23 -2.23
CA LEU A 69 14.95 7.06 -2.69
C LEU A 69 15.66 5.94 -1.93
N SER A 70 15.43 5.81 -0.62
CA SER A 70 15.99 4.73 0.20
C SER A 70 15.51 3.36 -0.28
N PHE A 71 14.20 3.21 -0.52
CA PHE A 71 13.64 1.98 -1.09
C PHE A 71 14.07 1.74 -2.54
N GLY A 72 14.21 2.78 -3.34
CA GLY A 72 14.74 2.69 -4.71
C GLY A 72 16.17 2.15 -4.73
N ASN A 73 17.04 2.64 -3.84
CA ASN A 73 18.41 2.17 -3.72
C ASN A 73 18.47 0.71 -3.25
N MET A 74 17.65 0.32 -2.26
CA MET A 74 17.55 -1.08 -1.82
C MET A 74 16.98 -1.99 -2.90
N GLY A 75 16.00 -1.53 -3.68
CA GLY A 75 15.44 -2.29 -4.81
C GLY A 75 16.44 -2.54 -5.94
N ALA A 76 17.32 -1.58 -6.21
CA ALA A 76 18.43 -1.75 -7.14
C ALA A 76 19.53 -2.68 -6.59
N ALA A 77 19.88 -2.53 -5.31
CA ALA A 77 20.91 -3.36 -4.66
C ALA A 77 20.46 -4.82 -4.43
N MET A 78 19.17 -5.04 -4.18
CA MET A 78 18.59 -6.36 -3.91
C MET A 78 17.33 -6.57 -4.76
N PRO A 79 17.47 -6.97 -6.04
CA PRO A 79 16.35 -7.17 -6.97
C PRO A 79 15.62 -8.50 -6.71
N LYS A 80 15.18 -8.72 -5.47
CA LYS A 80 14.38 -9.86 -5.03
C LYS A 80 12.95 -9.40 -4.76
N THR A 81 11.97 -10.21 -5.13
CA THR A 81 10.56 -9.98 -4.80
C THR A 81 10.35 -10.06 -3.29
N GLY A 82 9.58 -9.13 -2.72
CA GLY A 82 9.18 -9.15 -1.30
C GLY A 82 9.41 -7.83 -0.54
N GLY A 83 10.03 -6.83 -1.18
CA GLY A 83 10.05 -5.45 -0.70
C GLY A 83 10.64 -5.29 0.71
N PRO A 84 10.04 -4.46 1.60
CA PRO A 84 10.58 -4.16 2.91
C PRO A 84 10.86 -5.39 3.79
N ILE A 85 10.04 -6.45 3.68
CA ILE A 85 10.19 -7.69 4.46
C ILE A 85 11.51 -8.38 4.12
N VAL A 86 11.87 -8.42 2.84
CA VAL A 86 13.11 -9.07 2.39
C VAL A 86 14.33 -8.23 2.76
N TYR A 87 14.23 -6.91 2.67
CA TYR A 87 15.33 -6.01 3.04
C TYR A 87 15.64 -6.10 4.54
N THR A 88 14.60 -6.07 5.40
CA THR A 88 14.79 -6.15 6.85
C THR A 88 15.22 -7.54 7.29
N ARG A 89 14.68 -8.59 6.68
CA ARG A 89 15.14 -9.97 6.93
C ARG A 89 16.62 -10.14 6.59
N ALA A 90 17.07 -9.58 5.47
CA ALA A 90 18.47 -9.68 5.07
C ALA A 90 19.42 -8.89 6.00
N ALA A 91 18.97 -7.76 6.56
CA ALA A 91 19.79 -6.92 7.44
C ALA A 91 19.79 -7.37 8.91
N PHE A 92 18.65 -7.87 9.42
CA PHE A 92 18.42 -8.09 10.86
C PHE A 92 17.97 -9.51 11.20
N GLY A 93 17.84 -10.40 10.22
CA GLY A 93 17.46 -11.79 10.41
C GLY A 93 15.95 -12.07 10.40
N ASP A 94 15.60 -13.33 10.61
CA ASP A 94 14.25 -13.86 10.38
C ASP A 94 13.19 -13.26 11.32
N PHE A 95 13.54 -13.00 12.58
CA PHE A 95 12.59 -12.42 13.54
C PHE A 95 12.18 -11.00 13.16
N ALA A 96 13.13 -10.15 12.76
CA ALA A 96 12.84 -8.80 12.28
C ALA A 96 11.99 -8.83 11.00
N GLY A 97 12.31 -9.73 10.07
CA GLY A 97 11.49 -9.96 8.87
C GLY A 97 10.06 -10.36 9.22
N PHE A 98 9.87 -11.26 10.19
CA PHE A 98 8.56 -11.66 10.69
C PHE A 98 7.78 -10.50 11.29
N LEU A 99 8.40 -9.68 12.14
CA LEU A 99 7.75 -8.50 12.73
C LEU A 99 7.27 -7.50 11.67
N ILE A 100 8.09 -7.27 10.64
CA ILE A 100 7.73 -6.38 9.53
C ILE A 100 6.59 -6.97 8.70
N ALA A 101 6.62 -8.27 8.41
CA ALA A 101 5.52 -8.95 7.73
C ALA A 101 4.21 -8.86 8.52
N TRP A 102 4.28 -9.09 9.84
CA TRP A 102 3.13 -9.01 10.72
C TRP A 102 2.55 -7.59 10.80
N THR A 103 3.40 -6.58 10.95
CA THR A 103 3.00 -5.18 10.98
C THR A 103 2.40 -4.74 9.64
N TYR A 104 2.98 -5.19 8.53
CA TYR A 104 2.46 -4.91 7.19
C TYR A 104 1.07 -5.52 6.97
N TRP A 105 0.85 -6.74 7.44
CA TRP A 105 -0.46 -7.39 7.39
C TRP A 105 -1.52 -6.63 8.20
N ILE A 106 -1.19 -6.24 9.44
CA ILE A 106 -2.09 -5.40 10.26
C ILE A 106 -2.36 -4.05 9.58
N ALA A 107 -1.33 -3.39 9.04
CA ALA A 107 -1.49 -2.13 8.33
C ALA A 107 -2.42 -2.25 7.12
N THR A 108 -2.40 -3.39 6.43
CA THR A 108 -3.30 -3.67 5.30
C THR A 108 -4.76 -3.74 5.75
N TRP A 109 -5.06 -4.40 6.88
CA TRP A 109 -6.40 -4.41 7.45
C TRP A 109 -6.90 -3.02 7.85
N VAL A 110 -6.04 -2.21 8.48
CA VAL A 110 -6.36 -0.83 8.83
C VAL A 110 -6.56 0.03 7.57
N GLY A 111 -5.77 -0.22 6.52
CA GLY A 111 -5.93 0.39 5.20
C GLY A 111 -7.31 0.13 4.61
N ASN A 112 -7.75 -1.13 4.62
CA ASN A 112 -9.09 -1.50 4.12
C ASN A 112 -10.19 -0.75 4.89
N ALA A 113 -10.11 -0.70 6.23
CA ALA A 113 -11.06 0.06 7.05
C ALA A 113 -11.11 1.56 6.67
N THR A 114 -9.95 2.14 6.36
CA THR A 114 -9.83 3.54 5.92
C THR A 114 -10.48 3.77 4.55
N ILE A 115 -10.27 2.85 3.60
CA ILE A 115 -10.85 2.92 2.25
C ILE A 115 -12.37 2.93 2.34
N ILE A 116 -12.96 2.04 3.14
CA ILE A 116 -14.42 1.92 3.32
C ILE A 116 -14.99 3.16 3.99
N THR A 117 -14.33 3.66 5.03
CA THR A 117 -14.76 4.88 5.74
C THR A 117 -14.77 6.07 4.79
N ALA A 118 -13.75 6.19 3.95
CA ALA A 118 -13.70 7.23 2.95
C ALA A 118 -14.77 7.05 1.87
N PHE A 119 -14.97 5.82 1.36
CA PHE A 119 -16.04 5.50 0.43
C PHE A 119 -17.40 5.94 0.98
N MET A 120 -17.72 5.57 2.21
CA MET A 120 -18.97 5.97 2.87
C MET A 120 -19.09 7.48 3.02
N SER A 121 -18.00 8.16 3.35
CA SER A 121 -17.98 9.64 3.47
C SER A 121 -18.38 10.33 2.16
N TYR A 122 -18.00 9.76 1.01
CA TYR A 122 -18.43 10.25 -0.29
C TYR A 122 -19.82 9.73 -0.70
N PHE A 123 -20.13 8.47 -0.41
CA PHE A 123 -21.39 7.83 -0.80
C PHE A 123 -22.61 8.51 -0.15
N VAL A 124 -22.51 8.86 1.14
CA VAL A 124 -23.58 9.55 1.88
C VAL A 124 -23.89 10.93 1.32
N TYR A 125 -22.91 11.59 0.68
CA TYR A 125 -23.17 12.86 -0.01
C TYR A 125 -24.16 12.70 -1.18
N PHE A 126 -24.11 11.57 -1.90
CA PHE A 126 -25.01 11.27 -3.02
C PHE A 126 -26.30 10.56 -2.59
N VAL A 127 -26.23 9.72 -1.56
CA VAL A 127 -27.36 8.97 -1.01
C VAL A 127 -27.48 9.26 0.50
N PRO A 128 -28.09 10.39 0.89
CA PRO A 128 -28.18 10.79 2.30
C PRO A 128 -28.89 9.77 3.21
N GLN A 129 -29.80 8.97 2.63
CA GLN A 129 -30.52 7.89 3.32
C GLN A 129 -29.58 6.78 3.82
N ALA A 130 -28.38 6.65 3.23
CA ALA A 130 -27.37 5.69 3.63
C ALA A 130 -26.65 6.05 4.95
N ASN A 131 -26.94 7.22 5.54
CA ASN A 131 -26.36 7.64 6.82
C ASN A 131 -26.97 6.94 8.06
N THR A 132 -27.84 5.95 7.86
CA THR A 132 -28.35 5.14 8.98
C THR A 132 -27.36 4.00 9.30
N PRO A 133 -27.14 3.66 10.58
CA PRO A 133 -26.16 2.63 10.95
C PRO A 133 -26.37 1.28 10.25
N VAL A 134 -27.63 0.91 10.01
CA VAL A 134 -27.99 -0.36 9.35
C VAL A 134 -27.66 -0.33 7.86
N ILE A 135 -28.02 0.75 7.15
CA ILE A 135 -27.73 0.86 5.71
C ILE A 135 -26.22 1.03 5.49
N ALA A 136 -25.55 1.83 6.32
CA ALA A 136 -24.11 1.95 6.30
C ALA A 136 -23.43 0.59 6.51
N PHE A 137 -23.88 -0.22 7.48
CA PHE A 137 -23.36 -1.57 7.70
C PHE A 137 -23.54 -2.48 6.49
N LEU A 138 -24.73 -2.49 5.86
CA LEU A 138 -25.00 -3.30 4.68
C LEU A 138 -24.15 -2.88 3.47
N VAL A 139 -24.04 -1.57 3.21
CA VAL A 139 -23.25 -1.03 2.10
C VAL A 139 -21.76 -1.31 2.30
N THR A 140 -21.23 -1.05 3.50
CA THR A 140 -19.82 -1.31 3.81
C THR A 140 -19.47 -2.79 3.75
N SER A 141 -20.38 -3.68 4.19
CA SER A 141 -20.19 -5.13 4.10
C SER A 141 -20.28 -5.67 2.67
N ALA A 142 -21.01 -5.00 1.77
CA ALA A 142 -21.09 -5.39 0.37
C ALA A 142 -19.87 -4.95 -0.46
N VAL A 143 -19.14 -3.95 0.03
CA VAL A 143 -17.95 -3.37 -0.63
C VAL A 143 -16.65 -4.08 -0.19
N LEU A 144 -16.65 -4.70 0.99
CA LEU A 144 -15.56 -5.54 1.52
C LEU A 144 -15.56 -6.95 0.94
#